data_AF-A0A7Y2C8K8-F1
#
_entry.id   AF-A0A7Y2C8K8-F1
#
_cell.length_a   1.000
_cell.length_b   1.000
_cell.length_c   1.000
_cell.angle_alpha   90.00
_cell.angle_beta   90.00
_cell.angle_gamma   90.00
#
_symmetry.space_group_name_H-M   'P 1'
#
loop_
_entity.id
_entity.type
_entity.pdbx_description
1 polymer ?
#
loop_
_entity_poly.entity_id
_entity_poly.type
_entity_poly.pdbx_seq_one_letter_code
_entity_poly.pdbx_strand_id
1 'polypeptide(L)'
;PIPTNFRFGTGLSFAFDEFNSLNFVVDFNKDLIDRDSTGSASWYKAIFSSWKPIEIDLTVNDDEDDVEKVGVFRQLTIGGGLEYWYNKLFALRGGYFYEDPYNGNRKFLTLGAGIRYNIIGVDFSYIYALEEDSPLANTMRFSLLLNFAG
;
A
#
# COMPACT_ATOMS: atom_id res chain seq x y z
N PRO A 1 -20.84 3.23 0.06
CA PRO A 1 -20.23 4.09 1.09
C PRO A 1 -18.96 4.78 0.54
N ILE A 2 -18.55 5.92 1.09
CA ILE A 2 -17.23 6.52 0.77
C ILE A 2 -16.16 5.52 1.22
N PRO A 3 -15.11 5.26 0.41
CA PRO A 3 -14.04 4.35 0.79
C PRO A 3 -13.45 4.77 2.14
N THR A 4 -13.62 3.92 3.15
CA THR A 4 -13.08 4.11 4.49
C THR A 4 -12.06 3.01 4.72
N ASN A 5 -10.88 3.34 5.24
CA ASN A 5 -9.84 2.37 5.51
C ASN A 5 -9.47 2.35 7.00
N PHE A 6 -9.14 1.15 7.48
CA PHE A 6 -8.43 0.96 8.73
C PHE A 6 -7.00 0.59 8.40
N ARG A 7 -6.05 1.41 8.85
CA ARG A 7 -4.61 1.16 8.68
C ARG A 7 -3.95 1.08 10.05
N PHE A 8 -3.15 0.04 10.22
CA PHE A 8 -2.27 -0.11 11.37
C PHE A 8 -0.87 -0.44 10.86
N GLY A 9 0.14 0.24 11.40
CA GLY A 9 1.52 0.04 10.99
C GLY A 9 2.50 0.26 12.12
N THR A 10 3.70 -0.27 11.93
CA THR A 10 4.82 -0.11 12.87
C THR A 10 6.09 0.20 12.10
N GLY A 11 6.99 0.92 12.74
CA GLY A 11 8.29 1.28 12.19
C GLY A 11 9.40 1.08 13.22
N LEU A 12 10.57 0.66 12.73
CA LEU A 12 11.80 0.57 13.51
C LEU A 12 12.87 1.41 12.83
N SER A 13 13.54 2.26 13.61
CA SER A 13 14.61 3.14 13.14
C SER A 13 15.93 2.75 13.80
N PHE A 14 16.94 2.50 12.97
CA PHE A 14 18.29 2.17 13.39
C PHE A 14 19.22 3.30 12.93
N ALA A 15 19.77 4.05 13.88
CA ALA A 15 20.85 5.00 13.61
C ALA A 15 22.19 4.30 13.87
N PHE A 16 22.93 3.99 12.81
CA PHE A 16 24.23 3.32 12.94
C PHE A 16 25.29 4.28 13.45
N ASP A 17 25.28 5.51 12.92
CA ASP A 17 26.15 6.61 13.30
C ASP A 17 25.46 7.97 13.00
N GLU A 18 26.21 9.06 13.10
CA GLU A 18 25.70 10.43 12.88
C GLU A 18 25.22 10.69 11.43
N PHE A 19 25.68 9.87 10.48
CA PHE A 19 25.40 10.01 9.06
C PHE A 19 24.46 8.93 8.53
N ASN A 20 24.57 7.70 9.01
CA ASN A 20 23.90 6.53 8.45
C ASN A 20 22.71 6.10 9.31
N SER A 21 21.53 6.05 8.71
CA SER A 21 20.35 5.47 9.37
C SER A 21 19.53 4.61 8.42
N LEU A 22 18.92 3.55 8.97
CA LEU A 22 18.03 2.64 8.27
C LEU A 22 16.71 2.55 9.02
N ASN A 23 15.62 2.79 8.32
CA ASN A 23 14.26 2.66 8.81
C ASN A 23 13.61 1.46 8.12
N PHE A 24 12.93 0.63 8.90
CA PHE A 24 12.08 -0.45 8.41
C PHE A 24 10.64 -0.15 8.83
N VAL A 25 9.69 -0.33 7.92
CA VAL A 25 8.27 -0.10 8.16
C VAL A 25 7.44 -1.25 7.63
N VAL A 26 6.37 -1.58 8.34
CA VAL A 26 5.35 -2.54 7.90
C VAL A 26 3.98 -1.98 8.24
N ASP A 27 3.08 -2.03 7.27
CA ASP A 27 1.71 -1.57 7.36
C ASP A 27 0.74 -2.67 6.94
N PHE A 28 -0.37 -2.75 7.66
CA PHE A 28 -1.54 -3.55 7.33
C PHE A 28 -2.71 -2.60 7.11
N ASN A 29 -3.42 -2.75 6.00
CA ASN A 29 -4.56 -1.90 5.67
C ASN A 29 -5.77 -2.75 5.25
N LYS A 30 -6.93 -2.44 5.80
CA LYS A 30 -8.23 -3.08 5.52
C LYS A 30 -9.19 -2.01 5.00
N ASP A 31 -9.85 -2.28 3.90
CA ASP A 31 -10.97 -1.46 3.46
C ASP A 31 -12.22 -1.85 4.26
N LEU A 32 -12.84 -0.84 4.88
CA LEU A 32 -14.04 -0.94 5.71
C LEU A 32 -15.29 -0.69 4.86
N ILE A 33 -15.45 -1.52 3.84
CA ILE A 33 -16.58 -1.47 2.92
C ILE A 33 -17.37 -2.75 3.08
N ASP A 34 -18.70 -2.62 3.15
CA ASP A 34 -19.63 -3.72 3.19
C ASP A 34 -20.73 -3.45 2.14
N ARG A 35 -20.86 -4.39 1.19
CA ARG A 35 -21.76 -4.29 0.06
C ARG A 35 -22.61 -5.56 0.00
N ASP A 36 -23.90 -5.40 0.24
CA ASP A 36 -24.89 -6.47 0.10
C ASP A 36 -25.67 -6.28 -1.22
N SER A 37 -26.33 -7.34 -1.66
CA SER A 37 -27.29 -7.41 -2.78
C SER A 37 -28.38 -6.32 -2.75
N THR A 38 -28.74 -5.82 -1.57
CA THR A 38 -29.74 -4.74 -1.38
C THR A 38 -29.14 -3.33 -1.30
N GLY A 39 -27.81 -3.21 -1.35
CA GLY A 39 -27.12 -1.92 -1.38
C GLY A 39 -25.92 -1.84 -0.43
N SER A 40 -25.36 -0.64 -0.32
CA SER A 40 -24.24 -0.37 0.57
C SER A 40 -24.71 -0.15 2.01
N ALA A 41 -24.05 -0.79 2.97
CA ALA A 41 -24.22 -0.43 4.38
C ALA A 41 -23.84 1.05 4.60
N SER A 42 -24.47 1.69 5.59
CA SER A 42 -24.04 3.03 6.01
C SER A 42 -22.60 2.98 6.53
N TRP A 43 -21.82 4.05 6.34
CA TRP A 43 -20.37 4.07 6.60
C TRP A 43 -20.00 3.62 8.02
N TYR A 44 -20.80 3.99 9.03
CA TYR A 44 -20.53 3.63 10.43
C TYR A 44 -20.85 2.15 10.74
N LYS A 45 -21.77 1.52 9.99
CA LYS A 45 -22.04 0.08 10.12
C LYS A 45 -20.92 -0.73 9.46
N ALA A 46 -20.44 -0.26 8.31
CA ALA A 46 -19.38 -0.89 7.55
C ALA A 46 -18.10 -1.09 8.39
N ILE A 47 -17.80 -0.20 9.34
CA ILE A 47 -16.66 -0.32 10.28
C ILE A 47 -16.67 -1.66 11.04
N PHE A 48 -17.85 -2.14 11.43
CA PHE A 48 -17.97 -3.39 12.19
C PHE A 48 -18.37 -4.57 11.31
N SER A 49 -19.17 -4.34 10.26
CA SER A 49 -19.67 -5.41 9.40
C SER A 49 -18.66 -5.88 8.35
N SER A 50 -17.66 -5.07 7.98
CA SER A 50 -16.61 -5.44 7.02
C SER A 50 -15.60 -6.48 7.53
N TRP A 51 -15.70 -6.89 8.79
CA TRP A 51 -14.83 -7.89 9.42
C TRP A 51 -15.38 -9.31 9.29
N LYS A 52 -16.02 -9.60 8.17
CA LYS A 52 -16.56 -10.91 7.83
C LYS A 52 -15.91 -11.42 6.54
N PRO A 53 -15.81 -12.74 6.36
CA PRO A 53 -15.47 -13.30 5.06
C PRO A 53 -16.45 -12.79 4.00
N ILE A 54 -15.93 -12.54 2.80
CA ILE A 54 -16.74 -12.20 1.63
C ILE A 54 -16.72 -13.38 0.66
N GLU A 55 -17.81 -13.54 -0.07
CA GLU A 55 -17.95 -14.53 -1.15
C GLU A 55 -17.80 -13.78 -2.47
N ILE A 56 -16.93 -14.30 -3.34
CA ILE A 56 -16.68 -13.76 -4.67
C ILE A 56 -17.09 -14.82 -5.66
N ASP A 57 -18.07 -14.45 -6.48
CA ASP A 57 -18.51 -15.25 -7.60
C ASP A 57 -17.50 -15.10 -8.75
N LEU A 58 -16.87 -16.20 -9.10
CA LEU A 58 -15.85 -16.32 -10.16
C LEU A 58 -16.39 -17.04 -11.39
N THR A 59 -17.71 -17.23 -11.46
CA THR A 59 -18.36 -17.92 -12.57
C THR A 59 -18.19 -17.10 -13.85
N VAL A 60 -17.21 -17.47 -14.68
CA VAL A 60 -16.91 -16.81 -15.97
C VAL A 60 -17.77 -17.40 -17.10
N ASN A 61 -18.20 -18.66 -16.96
CA ASN A 61 -19.12 -19.33 -17.89
C ASN A 61 -20.16 -20.11 -17.08
N ASP A 62 -21.41 -20.07 -17.56
CA ASP A 62 -22.68 -20.52 -16.94
C ASP A 62 -22.78 -22.03 -16.60
N ASP A 63 -21.67 -22.74 -16.50
CA ASP A 63 -21.61 -24.20 -16.40
C ASP A 63 -21.12 -24.72 -15.02
N GLU A 64 -20.47 -23.92 -14.18
CA GLU A 64 -20.13 -24.27 -12.77
C GLU A 64 -20.16 -23.04 -11.84
N ASP A 65 -20.95 -23.10 -10.77
CA ASP A 65 -20.94 -22.09 -9.69
C ASP A 65 -19.60 -22.13 -8.95
N ASP A 66 -18.63 -21.31 -9.37
CA ASP A 66 -17.33 -21.17 -8.70
C ASP A 66 -17.36 -19.97 -7.74
N VAL A 67 -17.60 -20.26 -6.46
CA VAL A 67 -17.64 -19.23 -5.41
C VAL A 67 -16.45 -19.38 -4.48
N GLU A 68 -15.56 -18.39 -4.50
CA GLU A 68 -14.41 -18.33 -3.61
C GLU A 68 -14.73 -17.56 -2.33
N LYS A 69 -14.39 -18.14 -1.18
CA LYS A 69 -14.54 -17.48 0.13
C LYS A 69 -13.25 -16.79 0.54
N VAL A 70 -13.25 -15.46 0.53
CA VAL A 70 -12.09 -14.65 0.94
C VAL A 70 -12.21 -14.28 2.41
N GLY A 71 -11.42 -14.95 3.25
CA GLY A 71 -11.34 -14.66 4.68
C GLY A 71 -10.78 -13.28 4.99
N VAL A 72 -11.05 -12.79 6.20
CA VAL A 72 -10.69 -11.42 6.63
C VAL A 72 -9.19 -11.11 6.49
N PHE A 73 -8.31 -12.07 6.78
CA PHE A 73 -6.86 -11.89 6.64
C PHE A 73 -6.41 -11.73 5.18
N ARG A 74 -7.10 -12.38 4.24
CA ARG A 74 -6.83 -12.25 2.80
C ARG A 74 -7.37 -10.93 2.24
N GLN A 75 -8.36 -10.34 2.91
CA GLN A 75 -8.85 -8.99 2.61
C GLN A 75 -7.91 -7.89 3.14
N LEU A 76 -6.82 -8.22 3.84
CA LEU A 76 -5.81 -7.25 4.25
C LEU A 76 -4.81 -7.01 3.13
N THR A 77 -4.46 -5.74 2.97
CA THR A 77 -3.30 -5.31 2.18
C THR A 77 -2.11 -5.16 3.09
N ILE A 78 -0.95 -5.60 2.63
CA ILE A 78 0.29 -5.57 3.40
C ILE A 78 1.31 -4.74 2.62
N GLY A 79 1.87 -3.74 3.29
CA GLY A 79 2.98 -2.93 2.79
C GLY A 79 4.21 -3.14 3.66
N GLY A 80 5.37 -3.29 3.05
CA GLY A 80 6.66 -3.29 3.72
C GLY A 80 7.60 -2.30 3.06
N GLY A 81 8.43 -1.61 3.85
CA GLY A 81 9.33 -0.59 3.37
C GLY A 81 10.65 -0.55 4.10
N LEU A 82 11.70 -0.16 3.38
CA LEU A 82 13.04 0.10 3.86
C LEU A 82 13.45 1.48 3.36
N GLU A 83 13.95 2.32 4.27
CA GLU A 83 14.49 3.63 3.95
C GLU A 83 15.87 3.79 4.55
N TYR A 84 16.86 4.07 3.71
CA TYR A 84 18.22 4.35 4.11
C TYR A 84 18.54 5.83 3.90
N TRP A 85 19.10 6.48 4.90
CA TRP A 85 19.58 7.85 4.81
C TRP A 85 21.09 7.92 5.02
N TYR A 86 21.73 8.75 4.20
CA TYR A 86 23.13 9.17 4.33
C TYR A 86 23.21 10.68 4.56
N ASN A 87 23.79 11.05 5.70
CA ASN A 87 24.02 12.41 6.18
C ASN A 87 22.77 13.33 6.10
N LYS A 88 21.57 12.74 6.22
CA LYS A 88 20.27 13.44 6.02
C LYS A 88 20.14 14.19 4.69
N LEU A 89 21.04 13.94 3.74
CA LEU A 89 21.13 14.59 2.44
C LEU A 89 20.65 13.64 1.35
N PHE A 90 20.99 12.36 1.42
CA PHE A 90 20.63 11.37 0.42
C PHE A 90 19.79 10.26 1.04
N ALA A 91 18.72 9.89 0.36
CA ALA A 91 17.83 8.80 0.76
C ALA A 91 17.74 7.76 -0.35
N LEU A 92 17.73 6.49 0.05
CA LEU A 92 17.32 5.37 -0.79
C LEU A 92 16.10 4.70 -0.15
N ARG A 93 15.12 4.34 -0.97
CA ARG A 93 13.87 3.74 -0.52
C ARG A 93 13.57 2.50 -1.33
N GLY A 94 13.22 1.44 -0.64
CA GLY A 94 12.69 0.22 -1.21
C GLY A 94 11.37 -0.12 -0.53
N GLY A 95 10.43 -0.69 -1.27
CA GLY A 95 9.17 -1.11 -0.71
C GLY A 95 8.54 -2.22 -1.52
N TYR A 96 7.67 -2.97 -0.84
CA TYR A 96 6.89 -4.04 -1.42
C TYR A 96 5.46 -3.90 -0.95
N PHE A 97 4.52 -4.03 -1.89
CA PHE A 97 3.10 -4.02 -1.63
C PHE A 97 2.49 -5.33 -2.11
N TYR A 98 1.63 -5.90 -1.27
CA TYR A 98 0.92 -7.14 -1.53
C TYR A 98 -0.56 -7.01 -1.19
N GLU A 99 -1.38 -7.53 -2.09
CA GLU A 99 -2.81 -7.74 -1.94
C GLU A 99 -3.19 -9.12 -2.48
N ASP A 100 -4.12 -9.80 -1.82
CA ASP A 100 -4.56 -11.14 -2.22
C ASP A 100 -5.17 -11.12 -3.64
N PRO A 101 -4.93 -12.16 -4.47
CA PRO A 101 -5.48 -12.25 -5.81
C PRO A 101 -7.01 -12.10 -5.89
N TYR A 102 -7.71 -12.60 -4.89
CA TYR A 102 -9.17 -12.50 -4.83
C TYR A 102 -9.63 -11.21 -4.14
N ASN A 103 -8.72 -10.33 -3.72
CA ASN A 103 -9.04 -9.05 -3.08
C ASN A 103 -8.46 -7.84 -3.84
N GLY A 104 -8.26 -7.96 -5.15
CA GLY A 104 -7.79 -6.88 -6.02
C GLY A 104 -6.48 -7.17 -6.76
N ASN A 105 -5.74 -8.21 -6.34
CA ASN A 105 -4.58 -8.75 -7.03
C ASN A 105 -3.46 -7.74 -7.37
N ARG A 106 -3.19 -6.79 -6.47
CA ARG A 106 -2.12 -5.81 -6.68
C ARG A 106 -0.84 -6.22 -5.96
N LYS A 107 0.22 -6.46 -6.73
CA LYS A 107 1.56 -6.74 -6.20
C LYS A 107 2.60 -5.91 -6.94
N PHE A 108 3.36 -5.10 -6.22
CA PHE A 108 4.39 -4.27 -6.83
C PHE A 108 5.54 -3.96 -5.88
N LEU A 109 6.71 -3.74 -6.48
CA LEU A 109 7.90 -3.22 -5.83
C LEU A 109 8.00 -1.73 -6.10
N THR A 110 8.45 -0.97 -5.11
CA THR A 110 8.72 0.46 -5.25
C THR A 110 10.19 0.71 -4.96
N LEU A 111 10.86 1.42 -5.84
CA LEU A 111 12.23 1.90 -5.63
C LEU A 111 12.23 3.41 -5.68
N GLY A 112 13.00 4.05 -4.82
CA GLY A 112 13.10 5.50 -4.81
C GLY A 112 14.43 6.00 -4.33
N ALA A 113 14.76 7.21 -4.74
CA ALA A 113 15.92 7.95 -4.29
C ALA A 113 15.50 9.39 -4.00
N GLY A 114 16.13 10.00 -3.01
CA GLY A 114 15.87 11.37 -2.63
C GLY A 114 17.15 12.12 -2.35
N ILE A 115 17.17 13.41 -2.69
CA ILE A 115 18.20 14.35 -2.27
C ILE A 115 17.53 15.48 -1.51
N ARG A 116 18.18 15.95 -0.45
CA ARG A 116 17.82 17.11 0.36
C ARG A 116 19.03 18.01 0.41
N TYR A 117 18.87 19.28 0.08
CA TYR A 117 19.92 20.29 0.15
C TYR A 117 19.31 21.64 0.50
N ASN A 118 19.65 22.17 1.68
CA ASN A 118 19.13 23.42 2.20
C ASN A 118 17.57 23.43 2.18
N ILE A 119 16.97 24.37 1.45
CA ILE A 119 15.51 24.51 1.31
C ILE A 119 14.89 23.58 0.25
N ILE A 120 15.70 22.86 -0.53
CA ILE A 120 15.24 22.06 -1.68
C ILE A 120 15.34 20.58 -1.36
N GLY A 121 14.26 19.85 -1.59
CA GLY A 121 14.24 18.40 -1.64
C GLY A 121 13.73 17.90 -2.98
N VAL A 122 14.38 16.90 -3.56
CA VAL A 122 13.92 16.22 -4.77
C VAL A 122 13.78 14.74 -4.45
N ASP A 123 12.66 14.14 -4.82
CA ASP A 123 12.46 12.69 -4.75
C ASP A 123 12.12 12.13 -6.13
N PHE A 124 12.69 10.98 -6.40
CA PHE A 124 12.39 10.12 -7.54
C PHE A 124 11.86 8.79 -7.01
N SER A 125 10.78 8.28 -7.61
CA SER A 125 10.29 6.94 -7.33
C SER A 125 9.83 6.24 -8.60
N TYR A 126 10.09 4.94 -8.66
CA TYR A 126 9.71 4.04 -9.72
C TYR A 126 8.93 2.86 -9.14
N ILE A 127 7.82 2.51 -9.80
CA ILE A 127 6.96 1.40 -9.42
C ILE A 127 7.10 0.30 -10.45
N TYR A 128 7.51 -0.88 -9.99
CA TYR A 128 7.61 -2.09 -10.77
C TYR A 128 6.49 -3.04 -10.37
N ALA A 129 5.47 -3.19 -11.22
CA ALA A 129 4.40 -4.15 -11.00
C ALA A 129 4.89 -5.57 -11.33
N LEU A 130 4.56 -6.53 -10.47
CA LEU A 130 4.92 -7.94 -10.66
C LEU A 130 3.85 -8.72 -11.47
N GLU A 131 2.66 -8.16 -11.60
CA GLU A 131 1.54 -8.73 -12.38
C GLU A 131 1.59 -8.18 -13.83
N GLU A 132 1.36 -9.03 -14.83
CA GLU A 132 1.57 -8.72 -16.26
C GLU A 132 0.69 -7.59 -16.84
N ASP A 133 -0.43 -7.21 -16.20
CA ASP A 133 -1.41 -6.24 -16.72
C ASP A 133 -1.78 -5.09 -15.74
N SER A 134 -0.82 -4.60 -14.95
CA SER A 134 -1.09 -3.45 -14.06
C SER A 134 -0.98 -2.10 -14.80
N PRO A 135 -2.01 -1.23 -14.81
CA PRO A 135 -1.97 0.09 -15.46
C PRO A 135 -1.01 1.08 -14.80
N LEU A 136 -0.41 0.73 -13.65
CA LEU A 136 0.59 1.51 -12.94
C LEU A 136 2.02 1.02 -13.19
N ALA A 137 2.21 -0.02 -14.01
CA ALA A 137 3.51 -0.53 -14.37
C ALA A 137 4.37 0.56 -15.05
N ASN A 138 5.65 0.61 -14.69
CA ASN A 138 6.65 1.50 -15.29
C ASN A 138 6.41 3.01 -15.10
N THR A 139 5.66 3.39 -14.06
CA THR A 139 5.45 4.82 -13.77
C THR A 139 6.64 5.40 -13.01
N MET A 140 7.18 6.50 -13.52
CA MET A 140 8.15 7.34 -12.81
C MET A 140 7.42 8.53 -12.18
N ARG A 141 7.70 8.80 -10.91
CA ARG A 141 7.18 9.96 -10.19
C ARG A 141 8.34 10.82 -9.71
N PHE A 142 8.20 12.12 -9.95
CA PHE A 142 9.11 13.16 -9.48
C PHE A 142 8.37 14.05 -8.49
N SER A 143 9.03 14.43 -7.42
CA SER A 143 8.46 15.35 -6.43
C SER A 143 9.52 16.35 -6.00
N LEU A 144 9.11 17.61 -5.91
CA LEU A 144 9.93 18.72 -5.46
C LEU A 144 9.34 19.24 -4.15
N LEU A 145 10.17 19.36 -3.13
CA LEU A 145 9.84 19.89 -1.83
C LEU A 145 10.62 21.19 -1.61
N LEU A 146 9.92 22.24 -1.19
CA LEU A 146 10.51 23.53 -0.86
C LEU A 146 10.19 23.84 0.60
N ASN A 147 11.21 23.92 1.44
CA ASN A 147 11.07 24.26 2.86
C ASN A 147 11.51 25.70 3.09
N PHE A 148 10.55 26.60 3.30
CA PHE A 148 10.81 28.04 3.49
C PHE A 148 10.97 28.45 4.97
N ALA A 149 10.98 27.50 5.90
CA ALA A 149 11.23 27.78 7.30
C ALA A 149 12.73 27.67 7.61
N GLY A 150 13.32 28.80 8.01
CA GLY A 150 14.65 28.89 8.63
C GLY A 150 14.56 28.83 10.14
#